data_AF-A0A524F2E8-F1
#
_entry.id   AF-A0A524F2E8-F1
#
_cell.length_a   1.000
_cell.length_b   1.000
_cell.length_c   1.000
_cell.angle_alpha   90.00
_cell.angle_beta   90.00
_cell.angle_gamma   90.00
#
_symmetry.space_group_name_H-M   'P 1'
#
loop_
_entity.id
_entity.type
_entity.pdbx_description
1 polymer ?
#
loop_
_entity_poly.entity_id
_entity_poly.type
_entity_poly.pdbx_seq_one_letter_code
_entity_poly.pdbx_strand_id
1 'polypeptide(L)'
;MGLWRVMWTGCLGMLCLIPMAWFSFNVLDLGAAITGDLFIGIGDAMDTAFTAAFAAAGITGGFLTGFIPFIVQGLLGIIMLWYFPLHWALYYRPDDIGMALAIVLPWMLTGTITAALFCKKARKGLTTGLAVGLAYALFVGVFPLIISAIVNAASPVPIDIMGVINSLFTGMTDLPYVWSVILACVEGGIIAGTFGALIGSLKYKPEGQLETQKVKKARKKKAEPKITAVAETTGSSTSTGGILCPNCRSKVIPGDPFCPNCGTKL
;
A
#
# COMPACT_ATOMS: atom_id res chain seq x y z
N MET A 1 -9.66 -12.78 -4.94
CA MET A 1 -9.25 -12.85 -3.53
C MET A 1 -10.52 -12.96 -2.71
N GLY A 2 -10.60 -13.79 -1.68
CA GLY A 2 -11.82 -13.88 -0.86
C GLY A 2 -12.12 -12.53 -0.21
N LEU A 3 -13.40 -12.11 -0.20
CA LEU A 3 -13.88 -10.84 0.39
C LEU A 3 -13.36 -10.64 1.83
N TRP A 4 -13.32 -11.73 2.60
CA TRP A 4 -12.77 -11.76 3.95
C TRP A 4 -11.34 -11.22 4.07
N ARG A 5 -10.46 -11.58 3.12
CA ARG A 5 -9.09 -11.09 3.12
C ARG A 5 -9.05 -9.59 2.88
N VAL A 6 -9.86 -9.09 1.95
CA VAL A 6 -9.94 -7.67 1.61
C VAL A 6 -10.39 -6.87 2.83
N MET A 7 -11.44 -7.33 3.52
CA MET A 7 -11.91 -6.70 4.76
C MET A 7 -10.83 -6.71 5.84
N TRP A 8 -10.18 -7.85 6.08
CA TRP A 8 -9.14 -7.94 7.12
C TRP A 8 -7.93 -7.06 6.83
N THR A 9 -7.42 -7.10 5.60
CA THR A 9 -6.30 -6.24 5.19
C THR A 9 -6.70 -4.77 5.13
N GLY A 10 -7.96 -4.49 4.81
CA GLY A 10 -8.56 -3.16 4.87
C GLY A 10 -8.52 -2.65 6.30
N CYS A 11 -9.18 -3.31 7.25
CA CYS A 11 -9.24 -2.90 8.65
C CYS A 11 -7.86 -2.72 9.28
N LEU A 12 -6.93 -3.64 9.02
CA LEU A 12 -5.58 -3.50 9.56
C LEU A 12 -4.80 -2.37 8.88
N GLY A 13 -4.95 -2.21 7.57
CA GLY A 13 -4.45 -1.03 6.87
C GLY A 13 -5.03 0.25 7.45
N MET A 14 -6.29 0.22 7.91
CA MET A 14 -6.89 1.39 8.55
C MET A 14 -6.22 1.75 9.87
N LEU A 15 -5.96 0.74 10.70
CA LEU A 15 -5.23 0.92 11.95
C LEU A 15 -3.80 1.42 11.71
N CYS A 16 -3.16 0.97 10.63
CA CYS A 16 -1.83 1.46 10.24
C CYS A 16 -1.84 2.89 9.67
N LEU A 17 -2.97 3.43 9.23
CA LEU A 17 -3.04 4.80 8.73
C LEU A 17 -3.10 5.82 9.87
N ILE A 18 -3.72 5.49 11.02
CA ILE A 18 -3.82 6.39 12.19
C ILE A 18 -2.46 6.93 12.65
N PRO A 19 -1.44 6.09 12.95
CA PRO A 19 -0.13 6.60 13.38
C PRO A 19 0.56 7.41 12.29
N MET A 20 0.35 7.08 11.01
CA MET A 20 1.01 7.74 9.89
C MET A 20 0.37 9.09 9.58
N ALA A 21 -0.96 9.17 9.70
CA ALA A 21 -1.71 10.41 9.60
C ALA A 21 -1.41 11.34 10.79
N TRP A 22 -1.27 10.79 12.00
CA TRP A 22 -0.81 11.55 13.16
C TRP A 22 0.56 12.19 12.91
N PHE A 23 1.50 11.40 12.36
CA PHE A 23 2.83 11.89 12.00
C PHE A 23 2.74 13.01 10.96
N SER A 24 1.95 12.84 9.91
CA SER A 24 1.79 13.90 8.91
C SER A 24 1.10 15.15 9.46
N PHE A 25 0.15 14.99 10.38
CA PHE A 25 -0.56 16.12 10.95
C PHE A 25 0.33 16.94 11.89
N ASN A 26 1.11 16.29 12.75
CA ASN A 26 1.92 16.97 13.75
C ASN A 26 3.35 17.29 13.32
N VAL A 27 3.98 16.42 12.52
CA VAL A 27 5.39 16.57 12.15
C VAL A 27 5.54 17.29 10.81
N LEU A 28 4.63 17.02 9.86
CA LEU A 28 4.62 17.69 8.56
C LEU A 28 3.65 18.87 8.51
N ASP A 29 2.99 19.17 9.63
CA ASP A 29 2.08 20.30 9.79
C ASP A 29 1.00 20.40 8.69
N LEU A 30 0.44 19.25 8.31
CA LEU A 30 -0.57 19.15 7.26
C LEU A 30 -1.79 20.04 7.54
N GLY A 31 -2.15 20.19 8.83
CA GLY A 31 -3.26 21.04 9.26
C GLY A 31 -3.04 22.52 8.91
N ALA A 32 -1.89 23.08 9.29
CA ALA A 32 -1.53 24.46 8.94
C ALA A 32 -1.33 24.64 7.44
N ALA A 33 -0.70 23.67 6.78
CA ALA A 33 -0.44 23.75 5.33
C ALA A 33 -1.74 23.86 4.51
N ILE A 34 -2.78 23.09 4.86
CA ILE A 34 -4.03 23.06 4.11
C ILE A 34 -4.99 24.18 4.56
N THR A 35 -5.14 24.37 5.87
CA THR A 35 -6.20 25.23 6.43
C THR A 35 -5.75 26.38 7.32
N GLY A 36 -4.44 26.56 7.47
CA GLY A 36 -3.90 27.37 8.54
C GLY A 36 -4.30 26.78 9.90
N ASP A 37 -4.54 27.64 10.88
CA ASP A 37 -4.76 27.21 12.26
C ASP A 37 -6.15 26.60 12.52
N LEU A 38 -7.03 26.52 11.52
CA LEU A 38 -8.40 26.05 11.70
C LEU A 38 -8.45 24.61 12.23
N PHE A 39 -7.78 23.66 11.57
CA PHE A 39 -7.78 22.28 12.03
C PHE A 39 -6.95 22.04 13.28
N ILE A 40 -5.94 22.90 13.55
CA ILE A 40 -5.21 22.86 14.82
C ILE A 40 -6.17 23.20 15.97
N GLY A 41 -6.93 24.29 15.84
CA GLY A 41 -7.92 24.69 16.84
C GLY A 41 -9.04 23.67 17.03
N ILE A 42 -9.51 23.03 15.94
CA ILE A 42 -10.47 21.91 16.04
C ILE A 42 -9.85 20.72 16.77
N GLY A 43 -8.58 20.39 16.49
CA GLY A 43 -7.84 19.33 17.16
C GLY A 43 -7.74 19.57 18.67
N ASP A 44 -7.38 20.78 19.09
CA ASP A 44 -7.26 21.16 20.50
C ASP A 44 -8.61 21.15 21.23
N ALA A 45 -9.66 21.62 20.55
CA ALA A 45 -11.03 21.57 21.07
C ALA A 45 -11.52 20.13 21.24
N MET A 46 -11.24 19.26 20.26
CA MET A 46 -11.56 17.84 20.35
C MET A 46 -10.77 17.16 21.46
N ASP A 47 -9.47 17.42 21.58
CA ASP A 47 -8.65 16.81 22.63
C ASP A 47 -9.13 17.20 24.03
N THR A 48 -9.49 18.47 24.21
CA THR A 48 -10.10 18.97 25.45
C THR A 48 -11.44 18.28 25.74
N ALA A 49 -12.32 18.18 24.73
CA ALA A 49 -13.63 17.54 24.87
C ALA A 49 -13.54 16.04 25.18
N PHE A 50 -12.67 15.31 24.48
CA PHE A 50 -12.44 13.89 24.72
C PHE A 50 -11.79 13.64 26.08
N THR A 51 -10.78 14.43 26.45
CA THR A 51 -10.15 14.34 27.78
C THR A 51 -11.18 14.56 28.89
N ALA A 52 -12.04 15.57 28.75
CA ALA A 52 -13.12 15.83 29.70
C ALA A 52 -14.13 14.66 29.75
N ALA A 53 -14.52 14.11 28.60
CA ALA A 53 -15.46 12.98 28.53
C ALA A 53 -14.90 11.71 29.20
N PHE A 54 -13.62 11.40 28.98
CA PHE A 54 -12.96 10.26 29.62
C PHE A 54 -12.79 10.47 31.12
N ALA A 55 -12.44 11.68 31.54
CA ALA A 55 -12.40 12.03 32.97
C ALA A 55 -13.78 11.86 33.63
N ALA A 56 -14.86 12.29 32.97
CA ALA A 56 -16.23 12.11 33.44
C ALA A 56 -16.64 10.63 33.51
N ALA A 57 -16.09 9.77 32.64
CA ALA A 57 -16.26 8.32 32.70
C ALA A 57 -15.41 7.63 33.80
N GLY A 58 -14.69 8.40 34.63
CA GLY A 58 -13.81 7.87 35.67
C GLY A 58 -12.48 7.31 35.14
N ILE A 59 -12.17 7.53 33.86
CA ILE A 59 -10.91 7.14 33.25
C ILE A 59 -9.93 8.31 33.42
N THR A 60 -9.42 8.48 34.63
CA THR A 60 -8.46 9.53 34.97
C THR A 60 -7.06 8.96 35.11
N GLY A 61 -6.15 9.35 34.22
CA GLY A 61 -4.75 8.93 34.23
C GLY A 61 -4.48 7.56 33.59
N GLY A 62 -3.20 7.29 33.36
CA GLY A 62 -2.71 6.05 32.77
C GLY A 62 -2.52 6.09 31.26
N PHE A 63 -2.03 4.97 30.71
CA PHE A 63 -1.64 4.83 29.31
C PHE A 63 -2.75 5.24 28.34
N LEU A 64 -4.01 4.91 28.62
CA LEU A 64 -5.13 5.25 27.74
C LEU A 64 -5.34 6.76 27.61
N THR A 65 -5.23 7.52 28.70
CA THR A 65 -5.40 8.98 28.65
C THR A 65 -4.29 9.68 27.85
N GLY A 66 -3.05 9.18 27.92
CA GLY A 66 -1.95 9.70 27.09
C GLY A 66 -2.07 9.38 25.61
N PHE A 67 -2.90 8.39 25.24
CA PHE A 67 -3.15 8.01 23.84
C PHE A 67 -4.32 8.77 23.20
N ILE A 68 -5.13 9.49 23.97
CA ILE A 68 -6.27 10.25 23.43
C ILE A 68 -5.81 11.32 22.43
N PRO A 69 -4.83 12.20 22.73
CA PRO A 69 -4.40 13.22 21.77
C PRO A 69 -3.87 12.60 20.48
N PHE A 70 -3.14 11.50 20.61
CA PHE A 70 -2.61 10.73 19.48
C PHE A 70 -3.73 10.20 18.57
N ILE A 71 -4.77 9.61 19.15
CA ILE A 71 -5.91 9.09 18.38
C ILE A 71 -6.70 10.23 17.75
N VAL A 72 -7.01 11.29 18.51
CA VAL A 72 -7.80 12.44 18.04
C VAL A 72 -7.10 13.11 16.86
N GLN A 73 -5.83 13.49 17.01
CA GLN A 73 -5.05 14.12 15.94
C GLN A 73 -4.80 13.15 14.78
N GLY A 74 -4.62 11.85 15.04
CA GLY A 74 -4.50 10.84 14.00
C GLY A 74 -5.77 10.70 13.17
N LEU A 75 -6.94 10.70 13.81
CA LEU A 75 -8.24 10.71 13.13
C LEU A 75 -8.46 12.00 12.34
N LEU A 76 -8.05 13.15 12.88
CA LEU A 76 -8.14 14.41 12.15
C LEU A 76 -7.23 14.44 10.91
N GLY A 77 -6.00 13.95 11.04
CA GLY A 77 -5.10 13.76 9.90
C GLY A 77 -5.69 12.81 8.85
N ILE A 78 -6.34 11.72 9.27
CA ILE A 78 -7.04 10.82 8.36
C ILE A 78 -8.18 11.53 7.62
N ILE A 79 -8.97 12.33 8.33
CA ILE A 79 -10.06 13.12 7.75
C ILE A 79 -9.50 14.05 6.67
N MET A 80 -8.38 14.73 6.93
CA MET A 80 -7.68 15.55 5.93
C MET A 80 -7.25 14.75 4.70
N LEU A 81 -6.66 13.57 4.91
CA LEU A 81 -6.24 12.69 3.81
C LEU A 81 -7.41 12.19 2.96
N TRP A 82 -8.61 12.09 3.51
CA TRP A 82 -9.80 11.74 2.74
C TRP A 82 -10.39 12.91 1.99
N TYR A 83 -10.17 14.13 2.47
CA TYR A 83 -10.87 15.31 1.95
C TYR A 83 -10.06 16.04 0.88
N PHE A 84 -8.74 15.90 0.88
CA PHE A 84 -7.87 16.60 -0.07
C PHE A 84 -7.18 15.59 -0.98
N PRO A 85 -7.71 15.38 -2.20
CA PRO A 85 -7.03 14.58 -3.22
C PRO A 85 -5.65 15.14 -3.54
N LEU A 86 -4.73 14.26 -3.91
CA LEU A 86 -3.39 14.66 -4.35
C LEU A 86 -3.45 15.55 -5.59
N HIS A 87 -4.34 15.26 -6.56
CA HIS A 87 -4.46 16.12 -7.74
C HIS A 87 -4.89 17.55 -7.39
N TRP A 88 -5.76 17.72 -6.39
CA TRP A 88 -6.18 19.05 -5.92
C TRP A 88 -4.98 19.82 -5.37
N ALA A 89 -4.17 19.16 -4.53
CA ALA A 89 -2.95 19.74 -3.99
C ALA A 89 -1.96 20.16 -5.09
N LEU A 90 -1.76 19.30 -6.09
CA LEU A 90 -0.87 19.56 -7.23
C LEU A 90 -1.40 20.67 -8.15
N TYR A 91 -2.71 20.81 -8.28
CA TYR A 91 -3.32 21.81 -9.16
C TYR A 91 -3.34 23.20 -8.51
N TYR A 92 -3.73 23.29 -7.23
CA TYR A 92 -3.92 24.58 -6.55
C TYR A 92 -2.69 25.10 -5.82
N ARG A 93 -1.76 24.22 -5.42
CA ARG A 93 -0.51 24.62 -4.78
C ARG A 93 0.68 23.80 -5.31
N PRO A 94 0.98 23.89 -6.61
CA PRO A 94 2.09 23.15 -7.23
C PRO A 94 3.45 23.46 -6.60
N ASP A 95 3.61 24.66 -6.03
CA ASP A 95 4.86 25.11 -5.41
C ASP A 95 5.05 24.60 -3.98
N ASP A 96 4.00 24.08 -3.33
CA ASP A 96 4.05 23.55 -1.97
C ASP A 96 4.31 22.04 -1.95
N ILE A 97 5.58 21.70 -2.20
CA ILE A 97 6.06 20.31 -2.16
C ILE A 97 5.83 19.70 -0.76
N GLY A 98 5.87 20.52 0.30
CA GLY A 98 5.64 20.09 1.68
C GLY A 98 4.25 19.50 1.85
N MET A 99 3.22 20.21 1.37
CA MET A 99 1.84 19.72 1.39
C MET A 99 1.66 18.45 0.56
N ALA A 100 2.22 18.39 -0.65
CA ALA A 100 2.14 17.19 -1.48
C ALA A 100 2.80 15.98 -0.79
N LEU A 101 3.96 16.18 -0.17
CA LEU A 101 4.65 15.15 0.61
C LEU A 101 3.81 14.71 1.83
N ALA A 102 3.22 15.66 2.55
CA ALA A 102 2.37 15.39 3.71
C ALA A 102 1.12 14.58 3.34
N ILE A 103 0.55 14.79 2.16
CA ILE A 103 -0.56 13.95 1.65
C ILE A 103 -0.06 12.55 1.24
N VAL A 104 1.07 12.45 0.53
CA VAL A 104 1.58 11.18 -0.02
C VAL A 104 2.17 10.25 1.05
N LEU A 105 2.87 10.81 2.03
CA LEU A 105 3.70 10.06 2.96
C LEU A 105 2.92 9.08 3.84
N PRO A 106 1.74 9.43 4.40
CA PRO A 106 0.92 8.48 5.15
C PRO A 106 0.52 7.26 4.33
N TRP A 107 0.05 7.46 3.10
CA TRP A 107 -0.32 6.36 2.19
C TRP A 107 0.87 5.48 1.85
N MET A 108 2.02 6.09 1.57
CA MET A 108 3.28 5.39 1.29
C MET A 108 3.69 4.51 2.46
N LEU A 109 3.71 5.05 3.69
CA LEU A 109 4.12 4.32 4.88
C LEU A 109 3.12 3.21 5.26
N THR A 110 1.82 3.49 5.20
CA THR A 110 0.78 2.49 5.44
C THR A 110 0.85 1.36 4.43
N GLY A 111 1.05 1.65 3.14
CA GLY A 111 1.25 0.64 2.09
C GLY A 111 2.50 -0.20 2.33
N THR A 112 3.61 0.44 2.71
CA THR A 112 4.90 -0.19 3.01
C THR A 112 4.79 -1.15 4.20
N ILE A 113 4.25 -0.68 5.33
CA ILE A 113 4.11 -1.48 6.56
C ILE A 113 3.15 -2.65 6.31
N THR A 114 1.99 -2.39 5.71
CA THR A 114 1.00 -3.44 5.44
C THR A 114 1.55 -4.50 4.48
N ALA A 115 2.26 -4.08 3.43
CA ALA A 115 2.93 -5.01 2.53
C ALA A 115 4.07 -5.76 3.22
N ALA A 116 4.83 -5.12 4.10
CA ALA A 116 5.87 -5.78 4.89
C ALA A 116 5.27 -6.88 5.78
N LEU A 117 4.11 -6.67 6.38
CA LEU A 117 3.48 -7.67 7.23
C LEU A 117 2.90 -8.86 6.45
N PHE A 118 2.27 -8.61 5.29
CA PHE A 118 1.43 -9.64 4.64
C PHE A 118 1.92 -10.13 3.27
N CYS A 119 2.83 -9.42 2.62
CA CYS A 119 3.17 -9.69 1.22
C CYS A 119 4.49 -10.44 1.07
N LYS A 120 4.44 -11.53 0.29
CA LYS A 120 5.61 -12.33 -0.11
C LYS A 120 6.01 -12.12 -1.58
N LYS A 121 5.17 -11.45 -2.37
CA LYS A 121 5.33 -11.23 -3.81
C LYS A 121 4.85 -9.82 -4.15
N ALA A 122 5.48 -9.18 -5.14
CA ALA A 122 5.15 -7.81 -5.58
C ALA A 122 3.67 -7.62 -5.93
N ARG A 123 3.10 -8.55 -6.70
CA ARG A 123 1.66 -8.53 -7.06
C ARG A 123 0.74 -8.46 -5.84
N LYS A 124 1.08 -9.15 -4.75
CA LYS A 124 0.29 -9.11 -3.51
C LYS A 124 0.39 -7.74 -2.85
N GLY A 125 1.59 -7.16 -2.83
CA GLY A 125 1.83 -5.81 -2.34
C GLY A 125 0.95 -4.77 -3.03
N LEU A 126 0.95 -4.78 -4.37
CA LEU A 126 0.09 -3.90 -5.17
C LEU A 126 -1.39 -4.07 -4.83
N THR A 127 -1.87 -5.31 -4.82
CA THR A 127 -3.29 -5.57 -4.52
C THR A 127 -3.68 -5.22 -3.10
N THR A 128 -2.75 -5.32 -2.15
CA THR A 128 -3.01 -4.96 -0.75
C THR A 128 -3.13 -3.45 -0.58
N GLY A 129 -2.26 -2.65 -1.19
CA GLY A 129 -2.39 -1.19 -1.14
C GLY A 129 -3.67 -0.69 -1.82
N LEU A 130 -4.00 -1.22 -3.00
CA LEU A 130 -5.27 -0.92 -3.67
C LEU A 130 -6.49 -1.33 -2.84
N ALA A 131 -6.42 -2.47 -2.14
CA ALA A 131 -7.49 -2.92 -1.25
C ALA A 131 -7.70 -1.98 -0.06
N VAL A 132 -6.63 -1.39 0.49
CA VAL A 132 -6.72 -0.39 1.56
C VAL A 132 -7.43 0.87 1.05
N GLY A 133 -7.00 1.42 -0.09
CA GLY A 133 -7.66 2.59 -0.68
C GLY A 133 -9.14 2.35 -1.00
N LEU A 134 -9.48 1.21 -1.61
CA LEU A 134 -10.86 0.88 -1.93
C LEU A 134 -11.73 0.64 -0.68
N ALA A 135 -11.18 0.01 0.36
CA ALA A 135 -11.89 -0.17 1.62
C ALA A 135 -12.21 1.17 2.29
N TYR A 136 -11.28 2.12 2.24
CA TYR A 136 -11.52 3.49 2.71
C TYR A 136 -12.54 4.23 1.87
N ALA A 137 -12.45 4.15 0.53
CA ALA A 137 -13.43 4.76 -0.36
C ALA A 137 -14.85 4.28 -0.06
N LEU A 138 -15.03 2.97 0.18
CA LEU A 138 -16.32 2.40 0.56
C LEU A 138 -16.77 2.87 1.95
N PHE A 139 -15.90 2.79 2.95
CA PHE A 139 -16.28 3.15 4.32
C PHE A 139 -16.62 4.63 4.42
N VAL A 140 -15.73 5.51 3.95
CA VAL A 140 -15.87 6.96 4.09
C VAL A 140 -16.85 7.53 3.09
N GLY A 141 -16.92 7.00 1.87
CA GLY A 141 -17.87 7.48 0.86
C GLY A 141 -19.31 7.06 1.16
N VAL A 142 -19.53 5.85 1.68
CA VAL A 142 -20.89 5.30 1.89
C VAL A 142 -21.43 5.58 3.29
N PHE A 143 -20.59 5.55 4.33
CA PHE A 143 -21.06 5.68 5.72
C PHE A 143 -21.81 7.00 6.02
N PRO A 144 -21.38 8.18 5.53
CA PRO A 144 -22.13 9.42 5.70
C PRO A 144 -23.48 9.42 5.00
N LEU A 145 -23.61 8.71 3.87
CA LEU A 145 -24.91 8.53 3.20
C LEU A 145 -25.87 7.73 4.07
N ILE A 146 -25.36 6.68 4.73
CA ILE A 146 -26.13 5.87 5.68
C ILE A 146 -26.53 6.72 6.90
N ILE A 147 -25.59 7.49 7.48
CA ILE A 147 -25.89 8.39 8.60
C ILE A 147 -26.96 9.40 8.21
N SER A 148 -26.81 10.05 7.04
CA SER A 148 -27.78 11.02 6.57
C SER A 148 -29.17 10.40 6.39
N ALA A 149 -29.25 9.17 5.87
CA ALA A 149 -30.51 8.44 5.76
C ALA A 149 -31.13 8.12 7.13
N ILE A 150 -30.32 7.69 8.10
CA ILE A 150 -30.78 7.41 9.47
C ILE A 150 -31.28 8.68 10.15
N VAL A 151 -30.53 9.78 10.08
CA VAL A 151 -30.92 11.05 10.70
C VAL A 151 -32.20 11.59 10.10
N ASN A 152 -32.35 11.54 8.76
CA ASN A 152 -33.58 11.96 8.10
C ASN A 152 -34.78 11.04 8.43
N ALA A 153 -34.56 9.74 8.63
CA ALA A 153 -35.62 8.83 9.07
C ALA A 153 -36.04 9.06 10.53
N ALA A 154 -35.12 9.52 11.38
CA ALA A 154 -35.38 9.76 12.81
C ALA A 154 -35.89 11.17 13.14
N SER A 155 -35.69 12.13 12.23
CA SER A 155 -36.00 13.54 12.48
C SER A 155 -37.38 13.90 11.91
N PRO A 156 -38.24 14.61 12.67
CA PRO A 156 -39.54 15.09 12.18
C PRO A 156 -39.39 16.23 11.16
N VAL A 157 -38.21 16.83 11.07
CA VAL A 157 -37.86 17.87 10.10
C VAL A 157 -36.76 17.31 9.19
N PRO A 158 -36.89 17.42 7.86
CA PRO A 158 -35.83 17.01 6.95
C PRO A 158 -34.57 17.85 7.18
N ILE A 159 -33.45 17.20 7.48
CA ILE A 159 -32.15 17.85 7.66
C ILE A 159 -31.27 17.46 6.47
N ASP A 160 -30.99 18.42 5.60
CA ASP A 160 -30.14 18.19 4.42
C ASP A 160 -28.64 18.19 4.77
N ILE A 161 -28.23 17.20 5.56
CA ILE A 161 -26.83 17.01 5.97
C ILE A 161 -25.93 16.85 4.74
N MET A 162 -26.39 16.11 3.73
CA MET A 162 -25.59 15.88 2.52
C MET A 162 -25.47 17.14 1.66
N GLY A 163 -26.48 17.99 1.60
CA GLY A 163 -26.38 19.30 0.93
C GLY A 163 -25.34 20.20 1.60
N VAL A 164 -25.33 20.25 2.95
CA VAL A 164 -24.31 21.00 3.71
C VAL A 164 -22.92 20.44 3.46
N ILE A 165 -22.74 19.12 3.58
CA ILE A 165 -21.45 18.46 3.34
C ILE A 165 -21.00 18.69 1.89
N ASN A 166 -21.86 18.50 0.89
CA ASN A 166 -21.50 18.73 -0.50
C ASN A 166 -21.13 20.19 -0.78
N SER A 167 -21.83 21.15 -0.19
CA SER A 167 -21.53 22.58 -0.36
C SER A 167 -20.18 22.94 0.25
N LEU A 168 -19.88 22.40 1.45
CA LEU A 168 -18.58 22.57 2.08
C LEU A 168 -17.45 21.99 1.21
N PHE A 169 -17.62 20.77 0.70
CA PHE A 169 -16.60 20.11 -0.12
C PHE A 169 -16.41 20.75 -1.48
N THR A 170 -17.50 21.19 -2.11
CA THR A 170 -17.41 21.92 -3.37
C THR A 170 -16.66 23.23 -3.16
N GLY A 171 -16.87 23.92 -2.04
CA GLY A 171 -16.11 25.13 -1.71
C GLY A 171 -14.63 24.90 -1.39
N MET A 172 -14.27 23.76 -0.80
CA MET A 172 -12.88 23.46 -0.43
C MET A 172 -12.07 22.78 -1.55
N THR A 173 -12.71 21.92 -2.35
CA THR A 173 -12.04 20.97 -3.25
C THR A 173 -12.51 21.06 -4.70
N ASP A 174 -13.51 21.91 -4.97
CA ASP A 174 -14.21 22.02 -6.26
C ASP A 174 -14.90 20.73 -6.72
N LEU A 175 -15.06 19.78 -5.81
CA LEU A 175 -15.68 18.48 -6.06
C LEU A 175 -16.79 18.21 -5.03
N PRO A 176 -17.89 17.56 -5.44
CA PRO A 176 -18.85 17.02 -4.49
C PRO A 176 -18.17 16.02 -3.54
N TYR A 177 -18.69 15.90 -2.32
CA TYR A 177 -18.10 15.11 -1.24
C TYR A 177 -17.67 13.71 -1.67
N VAL A 178 -18.61 12.97 -2.27
CA VAL A 178 -18.40 11.57 -2.66
C VAL A 178 -17.26 11.45 -3.67
N TRP A 179 -17.15 12.38 -4.62
CA TRP A 179 -16.10 12.36 -5.62
C TRP A 179 -14.75 12.72 -5.04
N SER A 180 -14.68 13.74 -4.19
CA SER A 180 -13.45 14.11 -3.48
C SER A 180 -12.89 12.94 -2.67
N VAL A 181 -13.73 12.31 -1.85
CA VAL A 181 -13.34 11.16 -1.02
C VAL A 181 -12.90 9.96 -1.85
N ILE A 182 -13.66 9.60 -2.90
CA ILE A 182 -13.31 8.47 -3.76
C ILE A 182 -11.97 8.72 -4.45
N LEU A 183 -11.75 9.92 -5.00
CA LEU A 183 -10.50 10.26 -5.68
C LEU A 183 -9.32 10.25 -4.71
N ALA A 184 -9.44 10.88 -3.55
CA ALA A 184 -8.39 10.89 -2.52
C ALA A 184 -8.02 9.45 -2.09
N CYS A 185 -9.02 8.59 -1.88
CA CYS A 185 -8.79 7.20 -1.49
C CYS A 185 -8.21 6.34 -2.63
N VAL A 186 -8.59 6.58 -3.88
CA VAL A 186 -8.05 5.87 -5.05
C VAL A 186 -6.61 6.27 -5.30
N GLU A 187 -6.28 7.56 -5.26
CA GLU A 187 -4.92 8.08 -5.39
C GLU A 187 -4.02 7.54 -4.27
N GLY A 188 -4.49 7.66 -3.03
CA GLY A 188 -3.83 7.07 -1.85
C GLY A 188 -3.64 5.56 -1.97
N GLY A 189 -4.64 4.83 -2.47
CA GLY A 189 -4.57 3.40 -2.72
C GLY A 189 -3.56 3.00 -3.80
N ILE A 190 -3.43 3.81 -4.86
CA ILE A 190 -2.42 3.61 -5.90
C ILE A 190 -1.03 3.83 -5.33
N ILE A 191 -0.81 4.91 -4.57
CA ILE A 191 0.46 5.20 -3.87
C ILE A 191 0.82 4.08 -2.90
N ALA A 192 -0.12 3.67 -2.04
CA ALA A 192 0.08 2.55 -1.12
C ALA A 192 0.38 1.25 -1.88
N GLY A 193 -0.26 1.04 -3.03
CA GLY A 193 -0.07 -0.12 -3.89
C GLY A 193 1.31 -0.17 -4.54
N THR A 194 1.81 0.95 -5.08
CA THR A 194 3.14 0.99 -5.74
C THR A 194 4.25 0.72 -4.73
N PHE A 195 4.21 1.35 -3.56
CA PHE A 195 5.18 1.08 -2.49
C PHE A 195 5.00 -0.31 -1.88
N GLY A 196 3.76 -0.78 -1.76
CA GLY A 196 3.49 -2.16 -1.35
C GLY A 196 4.11 -3.17 -2.31
N ALA A 197 4.03 -2.92 -3.62
CA ALA A 197 4.63 -3.75 -4.65
C ALA A 197 6.15 -3.79 -4.55
N LEU A 198 6.78 -2.63 -4.30
CA LEU A 198 8.22 -2.50 -4.08
C LEU A 198 8.69 -3.36 -2.90
N ILE A 199 8.03 -3.27 -1.74
CA ILE A 199 8.34 -4.13 -0.59
C ILE A 199 8.09 -5.60 -0.91
N GLY A 200 7.02 -5.90 -1.65
CA GLY A 200 6.74 -7.25 -2.12
C GLY A 200 7.80 -7.80 -3.06
N SER A 201 8.46 -6.98 -3.88
CA SER A 201 9.58 -7.41 -4.73
C SER A 201 10.86 -7.63 -3.93
N LEU A 202 11.14 -6.81 -2.92
CA LEU A 202 12.30 -7.01 -2.04
C LEU A 202 12.21 -8.33 -1.25
N LYS A 203 11.00 -8.78 -0.94
CA LYS A 203 10.76 -10.06 -0.25
C LYS A 203 10.72 -11.27 -1.17
N TYR A 204 10.75 -11.07 -2.49
CA TYR A 204 10.63 -12.15 -3.44
C TYR A 204 11.87 -13.05 -3.42
N LYS A 205 11.68 -14.31 -3.04
CA LYS A 205 12.69 -15.36 -3.23
C LYS A 205 12.40 -16.05 -4.55
N PRO A 206 13.29 -16.02 -5.56
CA PRO A 206 13.06 -16.71 -6.83
C PRO A 206 12.92 -18.22 -6.57
N GLU A 207 11.72 -18.74 -6.82
CA GLU A 207 11.36 -20.15 -6.57
C GLU A 207 12.23 -21.13 -7.42
N GLY A 208 12.98 -20.63 -8.41
CA GLY A 208 13.81 -21.41 -9.34
C GLY A 208 15.26 -21.72 -8.94
N GLN A 209 15.83 -21.11 -7.88
CA GLN A 209 17.21 -21.45 -7.45
C GLN A 209 17.29 -22.58 -6.40
N LEU A 210 16.17 -22.94 -5.76
CA LEU A 210 16.14 -24.04 -4.78
C LEU A 210 15.74 -25.38 -5.41
N GLU A 211 14.94 -25.40 -6.48
CA GLU A 211 14.64 -26.65 -7.19
C GLU A 211 15.82 -27.18 -7.97
N THR A 212 16.64 -26.33 -8.61
CA THR A 212 17.89 -26.81 -9.21
C THR A 212 18.87 -27.35 -8.17
N GLN A 213 18.85 -26.86 -6.91
CA GLN A 213 19.66 -27.44 -5.84
C GLN A 213 19.08 -28.72 -5.25
N LYS A 214 17.75 -28.86 -5.11
CA LYS A 214 17.12 -30.10 -4.64
C LYS A 214 17.15 -31.20 -5.69
N VAL A 215 16.94 -30.88 -6.98
CA VAL A 215 17.10 -31.84 -8.07
C VAL A 215 18.57 -32.19 -8.27
N LYS A 216 19.53 -31.26 -8.13
CA LYS A 216 20.98 -31.59 -8.13
C LYS A 216 21.41 -32.39 -6.89
N LYS A 217 20.90 -32.11 -5.69
CA LYS A 217 21.19 -32.93 -4.48
C LYS A 217 20.52 -34.29 -4.54
N ALA A 218 19.31 -34.42 -5.07
CA ALA A 218 18.64 -35.70 -5.27
C ALA A 218 19.34 -36.54 -6.36
N ARG A 219 19.83 -35.93 -7.45
CA ARG A 219 20.68 -36.61 -8.43
C ARG A 219 22.05 -37.00 -7.86
N LYS A 220 22.67 -36.18 -7.02
CA LYS A 220 23.98 -36.48 -6.40
C LYS A 220 23.89 -37.54 -5.29
N LYS A 221 22.73 -37.70 -4.63
CA LYS A 221 22.50 -38.75 -3.62
C LYS A 221 22.02 -40.09 -4.20
N LYS A 222 21.74 -40.17 -5.49
CA LYS A 222 21.35 -41.41 -6.20
C LYS A 222 22.46 -41.95 -7.13
N ALA A 223 23.66 -41.36 -7.07
CA ALA A 223 24.84 -41.78 -7.83
C ALA A 223 25.94 -42.24 -6.87
N GLU A 224 25.62 -43.16 -5.97
CA GLU A 224 26.61 -44.00 -5.29
C GLU A 224 26.58 -45.36 -6.02
N PRO A 225 27.60 -45.69 -6.81
CA PRO A 225 27.59 -46.89 -7.64
C PRO A 225 27.88 -48.13 -6.78
N LYS A 226 26.93 -49.06 -6.75
CA LYS A 226 27.16 -50.43 -6.31
C LYS A 226 27.99 -51.11 -7.40
N ILE A 227 29.27 -51.31 -7.10
CA ILE A 227 30.26 -51.97 -7.98
C ILE A 227 29.77 -53.39 -8.27
N THR A 228 29.53 -53.69 -9.54
CA THR A 228 29.53 -55.08 -10.06
C THR A 228 30.35 -55.03 -11.34
N ALA A 229 31.50 -55.70 -11.30
CA ALA A 229 32.42 -55.84 -12.41
C ALA A 229 31.83 -56.78 -13.47
N VAL A 230 31.91 -56.42 -14.76
CA VAL A 230 32.31 -57.30 -15.89
C VAL A 230 32.75 -56.42 -17.09
N ALA A 231 33.97 -56.70 -17.54
CA ALA A 231 34.62 -56.59 -18.86
C ALA A 231 34.16 -55.58 -19.96
N GLU A 232 35.17 -54.81 -20.39
CA GLU A 232 35.52 -54.27 -21.72
C GLU A 232 34.48 -54.25 -22.86
N THR A 233 34.17 -53.05 -23.37
CA THR A 233 34.55 -52.66 -24.74
C THR A 233 34.47 -51.14 -24.94
N THR A 234 35.49 -50.63 -25.63
CA THR A 234 35.77 -49.30 -26.21
C THR A 234 34.56 -48.53 -26.77
N GLY A 235 34.49 -47.21 -26.53
CA GLY A 235 33.52 -46.36 -27.25
C GLY A 235 33.33 -44.91 -26.80
N SER A 236 34.35 -44.07 -27.00
CA SER A 236 34.26 -42.65 -27.41
C SER A 236 33.30 -41.67 -26.70
N SER A 237 33.93 -40.74 -25.97
CA SER A 237 33.50 -39.35 -25.79
C SER A 237 32.82 -38.75 -27.03
N THR A 238 31.56 -38.34 -26.91
CA THR A 238 30.97 -37.37 -27.83
C THR A 238 31.23 -35.97 -27.29
N SER A 239 32.39 -35.44 -27.66
CA SER A 239 32.61 -34.00 -27.78
C SER A 239 31.79 -33.50 -28.97
N THR A 240 30.55 -33.05 -28.73
CA THR A 240 29.82 -32.34 -29.78
C THR A 240 30.45 -30.96 -29.93
N GLY A 241 31.18 -30.76 -31.03
CA GLY A 241 31.88 -29.53 -31.34
C GLY A 241 30.95 -28.33 -31.26
N GLY A 242 31.13 -27.50 -30.24
CA GLY A 242 30.51 -26.19 -30.16
C GLY A 242 31.15 -25.29 -31.21
N ILE A 243 30.35 -24.80 -32.14
CA ILE A 243 30.78 -23.80 -33.12
C ILE A 243 30.97 -22.48 -32.36
N LEU A 244 32.06 -21.76 -32.61
CA LEU A 244 32.27 -20.44 -32.01
C LEU A 244 31.52 -19.41 -32.85
N CYS A 245 30.77 -18.51 -32.20
CA CYS A 245 30.15 -17.39 -32.90
C CYS A 245 31.23 -16.54 -33.60
N PRO A 246 31.10 -16.23 -34.90
CA PRO A 246 32.11 -15.46 -35.63
C PRO A 246 32.25 -14.01 -35.12
N ASN A 247 31.22 -13.47 -34.48
CA ASN A 247 31.23 -12.10 -33.97
C ASN A 247 31.80 -12.01 -32.54
N CYS A 248 31.26 -12.77 -31.58
CA CYS A 248 31.64 -12.64 -30.15
C CYS A 248 32.45 -13.80 -29.59
N ARG A 249 32.74 -14.84 -30.39
CA ARG A 249 33.51 -16.04 -30.02
C ARG A 249 32.93 -16.85 -28.86
N SER A 250 31.68 -16.64 -28.47
CA SER A 250 31.02 -17.53 -27.51
C SER A 250 30.73 -18.89 -28.15
N LYS A 251 30.83 -19.98 -27.38
CA LYS A 251 30.41 -21.31 -27.83
C LYS A 251 28.90 -21.33 -28.06
N VAL A 252 28.47 -21.75 -29.24
CA VAL A 252 27.06 -21.93 -29.58
C VAL A 252 26.76 -23.40 -29.88
N ILE A 253 25.54 -23.80 -29.54
CA ILE A 253 25.03 -25.12 -29.80
C ILE A 253 24.65 -25.17 -31.30
N PRO A 254 25.15 -26.15 -32.07
CA PRO A 254 24.78 -26.27 -33.47
C PRO A 254 23.28 -26.51 -33.63
N GLY A 255 22.62 -25.69 -34.45
CA GLY A 255 21.17 -25.75 -34.72
C GLY A 255 20.39 -24.47 -34.33
N ASP A 256 20.98 -23.57 -33.54
CA ASP A 256 20.34 -22.30 -33.20
C ASP A 256 20.48 -21.26 -34.34
N PRO A 257 19.40 -20.58 -34.75
CA PRO A 257 19.44 -19.60 -35.84
C PRO A 257 20.17 -18.29 -35.46
N PHE A 258 20.36 -18.03 -34.17
CA PHE A 258 20.99 -16.80 -33.65
C PHE A 258 21.88 -17.10 -32.45
N CYS A 259 22.95 -16.32 -32.28
CA CYS A 259 23.81 -16.39 -31.11
C CYS A 259 23.09 -15.80 -29.87
N PRO A 260 23.00 -16.55 -28.75
CA PRO A 260 22.31 -16.08 -27.55
C PRO A 260 23.05 -14.93 -26.82
N ASN A 261 24.33 -14.71 -27.13
CA ASN A 261 25.13 -13.68 -26.46
C ASN A 261 25.09 -12.32 -27.19
N CYS A 262 25.04 -12.32 -28.52
CA CYS A 262 25.12 -11.08 -29.31
C CYS A 262 24.02 -10.92 -30.37
N GLY A 263 23.10 -11.88 -30.52
CA GLY A 263 22.01 -11.83 -31.50
C GLY A 263 22.43 -11.98 -32.96
N THR A 264 23.71 -12.23 -33.25
CA THR A 264 24.20 -12.42 -34.62
C THR A 264 23.69 -13.75 -35.19
N LYS A 265 23.22 -13.73 -36.44
CA LYS A 265 22.78 -14.93 -37.18
C LYS A 265 23.98 -15.86 -37.45
N LEU A 266 23.79 -17.16 -37.20
CA LEU A 266 24.85 -18.19 -37.28
C LEU A 266 24.83 -18.96 -38.60
#